data_AF-A0A7K3SSA2-F1
#
_entry.id   AF-A0A7K3SSA2-F1
#
_cell.length_a   1.000
_cell.length_b   1.000
_cell.length_c   1.000
_cell.angle_alpha   90.00
_cell.angle_beta   90.00
_cell.angle_gamma   90.00
#
_symmetry.space_group_name_H-M   'P 1'
#
loop_
_entity.id
_entity.type
_entity.pdbx_description
1 polymer ?
#
loop_
_entity_poly.entity_id
_entity_poly.type
_entity_poly.pdbx_seq_one_letter_code
_entity_poly.pdbx_strand_id
1 'polypeptide(L)' 'MVETRHQTRLLTLLRDEGPMSRVELGERLELPRARVGAEVARLAEVGLVEAAGPSASRGGRRST' A
#
# COMPACT_ATOMS: atom_id res chain seq x y z
N MET A 1 -0.28 12.39 15.99
CA MET A 1 1.07 11.89 15.65
C MET A 1 1.14 10.40 15.24
N VAL A 2 0.01 9.67 15.13
CA VAL A 2 0.00 8.24 14.71
C VAL A 2 0.32 8.06 13.22
N GLU A 3 0.06 9.08 12.40
CA GLU A 3 0.13 8.98 10.95
C GLU A 3 1.53 8.66 10.40
N THR A 4 2.56 9.32 10.94
CA THR A 4 3.94 9.13 10.48
C THR A 4 4.42 7.69 10.69
N ARG A 5 3.98 7.00 11.75
CA ARG A 5 4.40 5.60 12.01
C ARG A 5 3.84 4.60 10.99
N HIS A 6 2.66 4.86 10.42
CA HIS A 6 2.12 4.02 9.35
C HIS A 6 2.82 4.31 8.03
N GLN A 7 3.09 5.58 7.73
CA GLN A 7 3.81 5.99 6.53
C GLN A 7 5.24 5.43 6.49
N THR A 8 5.98 5.50 7.60
CA THR A 8 7.33 4.93 7.67
C THR A 8 7.31 3.43 7.41
N ARG A 9 6.39 2.68 8.06
CA ARG A 9 6.28 1.23 7.85
C ARG A 9 5.90 0.89 6.42
N LEU A 10 4.99 1.64 5.81
CA LEU A 10 4.60 1.48 4.42
C LEU A 10 5.80 1.68 3.48
N LEU A 11 6.56 2.77 3.66
CA LEU A 11 7.74 3.06 2.84
C LEU A 11 8.85 2.03 3.02
N THR A 12 9.10 1.58 4.26
CA THR A 12 10.06 0.51 4.53
C THR A 12 9.66 -0.77 3.80
N LEU A 13 8.38 -1.15 3.88
CA LEU A 13 7.88 -2.37 3.23
C LEU A 13 8.01 -2.31 1.70
N LEU A 14 7.65 -1.18 1.09
CA LEU A 14 7.82 -0.97 -0.36
C LEU A 14 9.28 -0.96 -0.79
N ARG A 15 10.18 -0.44 0.05
CA ARG A 15 11.61 -0.40 -0.23
C ARG A 15 12.25 -1.79 -0.14
N ASP A 16 11.90 -2.54 0.89
CA ASP A 16 12.55 -3.80 1.23
C ASP A 16 11.96 -4.98 0.43
N GLU A 17 10.64 -4.99 0.21
CA GLU A 17 9.95 -6.09 -0.49
C GLU A 17 9.51 -5.73 -1.92
N GLY A 18 9.63 -4.45 -2.31
CA GLY A 18 9.32 -3.97 -3.65
C GLY A 18 7.85 -3.59 -3.87
N PRO A 19 7.44 -3.37 -5.13
CA PRO A 19 6.09 -2.93 -5.48
C PRO A 19 5.02 -3.95 -5.10
N MET A 20 3.98 -3.49 -4.41
CA MET A 20 2.86 -4.33 -3.99
C MET A 20 1.51 -3.60 -4.06
N SER A 21 0.44 -4.39 -4.00
CA SER A 21 -0.92 -3.85 -4.04
C SER A 21 -1.31 -3.18 -2.71
N ARG A 22 -2.27 -2.25 -2.77
CA ARG A 22 -2.88 -1.65 -1.56
C ARG A 22 -3.54 -2.69 -0.64
N VAL A 23 -3.94 -3.85 -1.19
CA VAL A 23 -4.54 -4.94 -0.41
C VAL A 23 -3.47 -5.59 0.45
N GLU A 24 -2.36 -5.97 -0.19
CA GLU A 24 -1.22 -6.62 0.45
C GLU A 24 -0.59 -5.73 1.52
N LEU A 25 -0.48 -4.42 1.25
CA LEU A 25 -0.08 -3.42 2.26
C LEU A 25 -0.99 -3.42 3.49
N GLY A 26 -2.31 -3.53 3.30
CA GLY A 26 -3.27 -3.55 4.41
C GLY A 26 -3.17 -4.82 5.23
N GLU A 27 -2.99 -5.96 4.57
CA GLU A 27 -2.80 -7.26 5.25
C GLU A 27 -1.50 -7.28 6.06
N ARG A 28 -0.38 -6.83 5.49
CA ARG A 28 0.92 -6.81 6.17
C ARG A 28 1.03 -5.79 7.29
N LEU A 29 0.36 -4.65 7.16
CA LEU A 29 0.37 -3.58 8.18
C LEU A 29 -0.77 -3.70 9.20
N GLU A 30 -1.65 -4.69 9.03
CA GLU A 30 -2.87 -4.88 9.82
C GLU A 30 -3.76 -3.62 9.83
N LEU A 31 -3.84 -2.94 8.68
CA LEU A 31 -4.58 -1.69 8.52
C LEU A 31 -5.84 -1.87 7.67
N PRO A 32 -6.94 -1.19 8.01
CA PRO A 32 -8.12 -1.15 7.15
C PRO A 32 -7.79 -0.57 5.77
N ARG A 33 -8.41 -1.13 4.73
CA ARG A 33 -8.20 -0.74 3.32
C ARG A 33 -8.36 0.77 3.07
N ALA A 34 -9.34 1.40 3.73
CA ALA A 34 -9.58 2.85 3.63
C ALA A 34 -8.39 3.66 4.16
N ARG A 35 -7.76 3.21 5.26
CA ARG A 35 -6.60 3.88 5.84
C ARG A 35 -5.36 3.73 4.95
N VAL A 36 -5.10 2.53 4.43
CA VAL A 36 -4.01 2.33 3.46
C VAL A 36 -4.20 3.22 2.24
N GLY A 37 -5.43 3.32 1.73
CA GLY A 37 -5.75 4.21 0.62
C GLY A 37 -5.42 5.68 0.92
N ALA A 38 -5.79 6.17 2.10
CA ALA A 38 -5.49 7.54 2.53
C ALA A 38 -3.98 7.79 2.67
N GLU A 39 -3.23 6.87 3.30
CA GLU A 39 -1.79 7.03 3.48
C GLU A 39 -1.01 6.96 2.16
N VAL A 40 -1.37 6.03 1.26
CA VAL A 40 -0.77 5.94 -0.07
C VAL A 40 -1.05 7.21 -0.87
N ALA A 41 -2.26 7.76 -0.79
CA ALA A 41 -2.60 9.02 -1.47
C ALA A 41 -1.73 10.17 -0.97
N ARG A 42 -1.63 10.35 0.36
CA ARG A 42 -0.78 11.41 0.93
C ARG A 42 0.69 11.25 0.57
N LEU A 43 1.21 10.03 0.58
CA LEU A 43 2.58 9.74 0.17
C LEU A 43 2.80 10.03 -1.33
N ALA A 44 1.78 9.81 -2.16
CA ALA A 44 1.84 10.13 -3.58
C ALA A 44 1.80 11.65 -3.83
N GLU A 45 1.00 12.40 -3.05
CA GLU A 45 0.96 13.86 -3.11
C GLU A 45 2.32 14.51 -2.83
N VAL A 46 3.14 13.89 -1.96
CA VAL A 46 4.50 14.35 -1.66
C VAL A 46 5.60 13.67 -2.50
N GLY A 47 5.23 12.85 -3.49
CA GLY A 47 6.17 12.22 -4.42
C GLY A 47 7.03 11.10 -3.80
N LEU A 48 6.61 10.51 -2.67
CA LEU A 48 7.33 9.41 -2.02
C LEU A 48 6.93 8.03 -2.54
N VAL A 49 5.75 7.91 -3.14
CA VAL A 49 5.28 6.70 -3.81
C VAL A 49 4.60 7.07 -5.12
N GLU A 50 4.71 6.20 -6.11
CA GLU A 50 3.94 6.31 -7.34
C GLU A 50 2.97 5.14 -7.43
N ALA A 51 1.72 5.44 -7.76
CA ALA A 51 0.79 4.38 -8.14
C ALA A 51 1.20 3.92 -9.55
N ALA A 52 1.80 2.73 -9.64
CA ALA A 52 1.82 2.02 -10.91
C ALA A 52 0.37 1.95 -11.39
N GLY A 53 0.11 2.38 -12.63
CA GLY A 53 -1.22 2.37 -13.25
C GLY A 53 -1.91 1.01 -13.08
N PRO A 54 -3.23 0.91 -13.36
CA PRO A 54 -4.10 -0.20 -12.94
C PRO A 54 -3.35 -1.54 -12.99
N SER A 55 -2.97 -2.02 -11.81
CA SER A 55 -2.14 -3.23 -11.69
C SER A 55 -2.81 -4.33 -12.49
N ALA A 56 -2.07 -4.91 -13.44
CA ALA A 56 -2.50 -6.16 -14.04
C ALA A 56 -2.81 -7.13 -12.89
N SER A 57 -4.07 -7.53 -12.81
CA SER A 57 -4.59 -8.46 -11.81
C SER A 57 -3.65 -9.66 -11.67
N ARG A 58 -3.04 -9.84 -10.49
CA ARG A 58 -2.38 -11.09 -10.11
C ARG A 58 -3.32 -11.83 -9.14
N GLY A 59 -4.02 -12.84 -9.65
CA GLY A 59 -4.94 -13.70 -8.89
C GLY A 59 -6.36 -13.15 -8.91
N GLY A 60 -7.23 -13.57 -9.83
CA GLY A 60 -7.73 -14.95 -9.87
C GLY A 60 -8.75 -15.11 -8.75
N ARG A 61 -10.05 -15.07 -9.08
CA ARG A 61 -11.10 -15.61 -8.20
C ARG A 61 -10.61 -16.98 -7.71
N ARG A 62 -10.62 -17.23 -6.41
CA ARG A 62 -10.59 -18.62 -5.93
C ARG A 62 -11.74 -19.34 -6.63
N SER A 63 -11.42 -20.36 -7.41
CA SER A 63 -12.42 -21.29 -7.94
C SER A 63 -13.16 -21.92 -6.76
N THR A 64 -14.43 -21.60 -6.63
CA THR A 64 -15.55 -22.46 -6.21
C THR A 64 -16.83 -21.75 -6.62
#